data_AF-A0A7I7P7B6-F1
#
_entry.id   AF-A0A7I7P7B6-F1
#
_cell.length_a   1.000
_cell.length_b   1.000
_cell.length_c   1.000
_cell.angle_alpha   90.00
_cell.angle_beta   90.00
_cell.angle_gamma   90.00
#
_symmetry.space_group_name_H-M   'P 1'
#
loop_
_entity.id
_entity.type
_entity.pdbx_description
1 polymer ?
#
loop_
_entity_poly.entity_id
_entity_poly.type
_entity_poly.pdbx_seq_one_letter_code
_entity_poly.pdbx_strand_id
1 'polypeptide(L)'
;MLKAQVEEAIKHWREPDRGIWEVRGEPQHFMSSKVACWVALDRGTKLAARQGETAYAQKWRAIADEIKADILKHGVNSDGVFTQSYGSDALDASLLLVVLNRFLPPDDPRVRATVLAIADHLTEQGLVLRYRVEETDDGLTGEEGTFTICSFWLVSALVEIGESAEPSICVSGCCRSPARCISTPRSSSHVPAGTWATSRRRSPTWR
;
A
#
# COMPACT_ATOMS: atom_id res chain seq x y z
N MET A 1 2.11 27.47 -6.52
CA MET A 1 1.76 26.36 -5.60
C MET A 1 2.77 25.22 -5.67
N LEU A 2 2.99 24.57 -6.82
CA LEU A 2 3.95 23.45 -6.96
C LEU A 2 5.37 23.76 -6.45
N LYS A 3 5.98 24.84 -6.96
CA LYS A 3 7.34 25.25 -6.57
C LYS A 3 7.51 25.37 -5.05
N ALA A 4 6.52 25.95 -4.37
CA ALA A 4 6.56 26.12 -2.92
C ALA A 4 6.62 24.76 -2.21
N GLN A 5 5.80 23.78 -2.62
CA GLN A 5 5.80 22.44 -2.02
C GLN A 5 7.14 21.72 -2.21
N VAL A 6 7.76 21.85 -3.38
CA VAL A 6 9.09 21.24 -3.62
C VAL A 6 10.17 21.92 -2.79
N GLU A 7 10.15 23.25 -2.67
CA GLU A 7 11.16 23.97 -1.89
C GLU A 7 10.97 23.76 -0.38
N GLU A 8 9.75 23.56 0.14
CA GLU A 8 9.55 23.14 1.53
C GLU A 8 10.11 21.74 1.80
N ALA A 9 9.89 20.77 0.89
CA ALA A 9 10.51 19.46 0.99
C ALA A 9 12.06 19.54 0.99
N ILE A 10 12.65 20.40 0.15
CA ILE A 10 14.11 20.63 0.12
C ILE A 10 14.64 21.14 1.45
N LYS A 11 13.93 22.07 2.10
CA LYS A 11 14.34 22.65 3.38
C LYS A 11 14.33 21.61 4.50
N HIS A 12 13.28 20.79 4.56
CA HIS A 12 12.97 20.01 5.75
C HIS A 12 13.29 18.51 5.64
N TRP A 13 13.62 17.97 4.46
CA TRP A 13 13.78 16.51 4.33
C TRP A 13 14.87 15.90 5.22
N ARG A 14 15.83 16.68 5.73
CA ARG A 14 16.87 16.19 6.66
C ARG A 14 16.45 16.21 8.12
N GLU A 15 15.33 16.84 8.44
CA GLU A 15 14.84 16.96 9.81
C GLU A 15 14.11 15.67 10.23
N PRO A 16 14.09 15.35 11.54
CA PRO A 16 13.17 14.35 12.08
C PRO A 16 11.74 14.92 12.20
N ASP A 17 10.74 14.05 12.11
CA ASP A 17 9.31 14.40 12.20
C ASP A 17 8.52 13.32 12.97
N ARG A 18 7.19 13.33 12.85
CA ARG A 18 6.28 12.40 13.54
C ARG A 18 5.59 11.38 12.61
N GLY A 19 6.09 11.21 11.39
CA GLY A 19 5.53 10.29 10.40
C GLY A 19 4.12 10.67 9.94
N ILE A 20 3.55 9.86 9.05
CA ILE A 20 2.17 10.08 8.56
C ILE A 20 1.09 9.73 9.61
N TRP A 21 1.51 9.04 10.67
CA TRP A 21 0.65 8.60 11.77
C TRP A 21 0.67 9.56 12.97
N GLU A 22 1.43 10.66 12.88
CA GLU A 22 1.57 11.66 13.94
C GLU A 22 1.92 11.03 15.30
N VAL A 23 2.92 10.14 15.31
CA VAL A 23 3.31 9.40 16.52
C VAL A 23 3.74 10.35 17.64
N ARG A 24 3.44 9.98 18.88
CA ARG A 24 3.61 10.87 20.05
C ARG A 24 4.98 10.77 20.72
N GLY A 25 5.75 9.70 20.48
CA GLY A 25 7.15 9.59 20.91
C GLY A 25 8.09 10.58 20.20
N GLU A 26 9.37 10.64 20.57
CA GLU A 26 10.31 11.65 20.03
C GLU A 26 10.34 11.72 18.49
N PRO A 27 10.59 12.90 17.88
CA PRO A 27 10.74 12.99 16.43
C PRO A 27 11.84 12.08 15.91
N GLN A 28 11.57 11.34 14.83
CA GLN A 28 12.53 10.44 14.20
C GLN A 28 12.60 10.68 12.69
N HIS A 29 13.59 10.08 12.03
CA HIS A 29 13.64 10.04 10.57
C HIS A 29 12.72 8.95 10.04
N PHE A 30 11.41 9.23 10.04
CA PHE A 30 10.40 8.32 9.51
C PHE A 30 10.58 8.14 8.00
N MET A 31 10.67 6.87 7.59
CA MET A 31 10.91 6.51 6.20
C MET A 31 9.79 7.05 5.31
N SER A 32 8.53 6.92 5.73
CA SER A 32 7.36 7.44 5.00
C SER A 32 7.50 8.92 4.64
N SER A 33 8.03 9.73 5.56
CA SER A 33 8.20 11.17 5.38
C SER A 33 9.35 11.49 4.44
N LYS A 34 10.46 10.74 4.53
CA LYS A 34 11.58 10.87 3.58
C LYS A 34 11.14 10.51 2.16
N VAL A 35 10.38 9.43 1.99
CA VAL A 35 9.80 9.05 0.69
C VAL A 35 8.82 10.10 0.19
N ALA A 36 7.99 10.69 1.04
CA ALA A 36 7.10 11.78 0.64
C ALA A 36 7.87 13.00 0.11
N CYS A 37 8.96 13.39 0.78
CA CYS A 37 9.86 14.45 0.30
C CYS A 37 10.47 14.08 -1.06
N TRP A 38 10.94 12.84 -1.21
CA TRP A 38 11.44 12.35 -2.50
C TRP A 38 10.38 12.42 -3.60
N VAL A 39 9.14 12.01 -3.32
CA VAL A 39 8.03 12.08 -4.28
C VAL A 39 7.78 13.52 -4.71
N ALA A 40 7.75 14.47 -3.78
CA ALA A 40 7.58 15.89 -4.12
C ALA A 40 8.64 16.37 -5.12
N LEU A 41 9.91 16.01 -4.89
CA LEU A 41 11.03 16.35 -5.76
C LEU A 41 11.01 15.60 -7.11
N ASP A 42 10.72 14.31 -7.14
CA ASP A 42 10.65 13.53 -8.39
C ASP A 42 9.50 14.02 -9.29
N ARG A 43 8.31 14.26 -8.71
CA ARG A 43 7.17 14.79 -9.47
C ARG A 43 7.38 16.25 -9.85
N GLY A 44 7.95 17.06 -8.95
CA GLY A 44 8.35 18.43 -9.23
C GLY A 44 9.31 18.53 -10.41
N THR A 45 10.35 17.68 -10.42
CA THR A 45 11.33 17.58 -11.52
C THR A 45 10.66 17.28 -12.86
N LYS A 46 9.79 16.26 -12.90
CA LYS A 46 9.08 15.85 -14.12
C LYS A 46 8.18 16.97 -14.65
N LEU A 47 7.51 17.70 -13.76
CA LEU A 47 6.66 18.82 -14.13
C LEU A 47 7.46 20.04 -14.61
N ALA A 48 8.56 20.38 -13.94
CA ALA A 48 9.46 21.46 -14.37
C ALA A 48 10.02 21.20 -15.78
N ALA A 49 10.49 19.98 -16.04
CA ALA A 49 10.97 19.59 -17.37
C ALA A 49 9.90 19.76 -18.45
N ARG A 50 8.66 19.34 -18.19
CA ARG A 50 7.52 19.51 -19.11
C ARG A 50 7.16 20.98 -19.38
N GLN A 51 7.49 21.88 -18.47
CA GLN A 51 7.25 23.32 -18.61
C GLN A 51 8.45 24.08 -19.20
N GLY A 52 9.54 23.40 -19.54
CA GLY A 52 10.76 24.03 -20.05
C GLY A 52 11.66 24.65 -18.96
N GLU A 53 11.30 24.48 -17.69
CA GLU A 53 12.02 24.98 -16.51
C GLU A 53 13.25 24.11 -16.18
N THR A 54 14.19 24.05 -17.13
CA THR A 54 15.30 23.10 -17.12
C THR A 54 16.23 23.26 -15.91
N ALA A 55 16.46 24.50 -15.45
CA ALA A 55 17.28 24.75 -14.27
C ALA A 55 16.66 24.17 -12.99
N TYR A 56 15.35 24.33 -12.80
CA TYR A 56 14.64 23.71 -11.67
C TYR A 56 14.63 22.19 -11.79
N ALA A 57 14.37 21.65 -12.98
CA ALA A 57 14.39 20.21 -13.20
C ALA A 57 15.74 19.58 -12.83
N GLN A 58 16.85 20.19 -13.24
CA GLN A 58 18.20 19.71 -12.89
C GLN A 58 18.47 19.80 -11.39
N LYS A 59 18.20 20.96 -10.76
CA LYS A 59 18.39 21.17 -9.32
C LYS A 59 17.60 20.14 -8.51
N TRP A 60 16.31 20.00 -8.81
CA TRP A 60 15.41 19.12 -8.07
C TRP A 60 15.71 17.65 -8.31
N ARG A 61 16.16 17.26 -9.52
CA ARG A 61 16.62 15.88 -9.77
C ARG A 61 17.80 15.52 -8.88
N ALA A 62 18.83 16.37 -8.82
CA ALA A 62 20.02 16.11 -8.01
C ALA A 62 19.68 15.91 -6.53
N ILE A 63 18.77 16.72 -5.99
CA ILE A 63 18.33 16.58 -4.60
C ILE A 63 17.44 15.33 -4.43
N ALA A 64 16.57 15.01 -5.39
CA ALA A 64 15.80 13.75 -5.35
C ALA A 64 16.73 12.53 -5.29
N ASP A 65 17.80 12.54 -6.08
CA ASP A 65 18.78 11.45 -6.10
C ASP A 65 19.56 11.36 -4.78
N GLU A 66 19.86 12.51 -4.15
CA GLU A 66 20.43 12.57 -2.79
C GLU A 66 19.49 11.94 -1.76
N ILE A 67 18.21 12.34 -1.72
CA ILE A 67 17.23 11.77 -0.78
C ILE A 67 17.09 10.27 -1.01
N LYS A 68 17.05 9.82 -2.27
CA LYS A 68 16.95 8.40 -2.59
C LYS A 68 18.17 7.64 -2.06
N ALA A 69 19.38 8.16 -2.25
CA ALA A 69 20.59 7.53 -1.75
C ALA A 69 20.60 7.45 -0.21
N ASP A 70 20.13 8.50 0.47
CA ASP A 70 20.00 8.55 1.93
C ASP A 70 19.02 7.48 2.44
N ILE A 71 17.81 7.40 1.87
CA ILE A 71 16.80 6.40 2.22
C ILE A 71 17.32 4.98 2.02
N LEU A 72 17.97 4.70 0.88
CA LEU A 72 18.48 3.35 0.60
C LEU A 72 19.65 2.95 1.50
N LYS A 73 20.35 3.93 2.07
CA LYS A 73 21.47 3.69 2.99
C LYS A 73 21.00 3.50 4.44
N HIS A 74 19.94 4.20 4.85
CA HIS A 74 19.57 4.32 6.26
C HIS A 74 18.20 3.74 6.62
N GLY A 75 17.31 3.57 5.64
CA GLY A 75 15.93 3.12 5.84
C GLY A 75 15.69 1.63 5.58
N VAL A 76 16.74 0.83 5.41
CA VAL A 76 16.67 -0.61 5.14
C VAL A 76 17.44 -1.38 6.20
N ASN A 77 16.85 -2.41 6.78
CA ASN A 77 17.52 -3.26 7.78
C ASN A 77 18.42 -4.33 7.13
N SER A 78 19.03 -5.18 7.95
CA SER A 78 19.94 -6.25 7.49
C SER A 78 19.28 -7.28 6.58
N ASP A 79 17.97 -7.45 6.69
CA ASP A 79 17.18 -8.41 5.90
C ASP A 79 16.71 -7.83 4.56
N GLY A 80 17.09 -6.57 4.28
CA GLY A 80 16.69 -5.88 3.05
C GLY A 80 15.26 -5.34 3.10
N VAL A 81 14.65 -5.22 4.28
CA VAL A 81 13.29 -4.71 4.48
C VAL A 81 13.35 -3.22 4.84
N PHE A 82 12.46 -2.43 4.24
CA PHE A 82 12.27 -1.04 4.67
C PHE A 82 11.63 -1.02 6.05
N THR A 83 12.15 -0.17 6.93
CA THR A 83 11.68 -0.03 8.31
C THR A 83 11.04 1.33 8.57
N GLN A 84 10.28 1.42 9.65
CA GLN A 84 9.46 2.58 10.01
C GLN A 84 10.27 3.87 10.08
N SER A 85 11.44 3.80 10.71
CA SER A 85 12.36 4.92 10.91
C SER A 85 13.80 4.47 10.83
N TYR A 86 14.71 5.40 10.55
CA TYR A 86 16.14 5.08 10.43
C TYR A 86 16.69 4.49 11.73
N GLY A 87 17.37 3.35 11.59
CA GLY A 87 17.97 2.62 12.72
C GLY A 87 16.99 1.78 13.54
N SER A 88 15.71 1.71 13.16
CA SER A 88 14.72 0.81 13.73
C SER A 88 14.56 -0.45 12.86
N ASP A 89 14.14 -1.55 13.49
CA ASP A 89 13.70 -2.79 12.82
C ASP A 89 12.16 -2.88 12.70
N ALA A 90 11.43 -1.91 13.26
CA ALA A 90 9.97 -1.90 13.27
C ALA A 90 9.38 -1.80 11.85
N LEU A 91 8.34 -2.58 11.58
CA LEU A 91 7.59 -2.52 10.33
C LEU A 91 6.52 -1.44 10.36
N ASP A 92 6.23 -0.87 9.19
CA ASP A 92 5.15 0.11 9.02
C ASP A 92 4.42 -0.09 7.68
N ALA A 93 3.10 -0.18 7.72
CA ALA A 93 2.26 -0.39 6.55
C ALA A 93 2.33 0.77 5.54
N SER A 94 2.74 1.98 5.96
CA SER A 94 2.99 3.09 5.05
C SER A 94 4.08 2.80 4.03
N LEU A 95 4.97 1.83 4.29
CA LEU A 95 6.07 1.45 3.40
C LEU A 95 5.57 0.66 2.18
N LEU A 96 4.32 0.20 2.18
CA LEU A 96 3.64 -0.27 0.96
C LEU A 96 3.55 0.83 -0.11
N LEU A 97 3.55 2.10 0.31
CA LEU A 97 3.55 3.24 -0.60
C LEU A 97 4.86 3.38 -1.39
N VAL A 98 5.94 2.69 -1.02
CA VAL A 98 7.21 2.68 -1.76
C VAL A 98 7.00 2.24 -3.21
N VAL A 99 6.35 1.09 -3.40
CA VAL A 99 6.10 0.54 -4.74
C VAL A 99 4.99 1.31 -5.45
N LEU A 100 3.96 1.73 -4.71
CA LEU A 100 2.81 2.46 -5.25
C LEU A 100 3.21 3.87 -5.74
N ASN A 101 4.19 4.50 -5.09
CA ASN A 101 4.74 5.80 -5.50
C ASN A 101 5.91 5.70 -6.49
N ARG A 102 6.28 4.48 -6.91
CA ARG A 102 7.40 4.21 -7.83
C ARG A 102 8.75 4.72 -7.29
N PHE A 103 8.98 4.64 -5.98
CA PHE A 103 10.28 4.96 -5.39
C PHE A 103 11.36 3.99 -5.88
N LEU A 104 11.02 2.71 -5.91
CA LEU A 104 11.78 1.61 -6.50
C LEU A 104 10.89 0.80 -7.45
N PRO A 105 11.48 0.08 -8.41
CA PRO A 105 10.72 -0.78 -9.30
C PRO A 105 10.14 -1.98 -8.51
N PRO A 106 9.02 -2.58 -8.96
CA PRO A 106 8.35 -3.65 -8.20
C PRO A 106 9.17 -4.93 -8.06
N ASP A 107 10.12 -5.18 -8.96
CA ASP A 107 11.03 -6.32 -8.92
C ASP A 107 12.28 -6.09 -8.05
N ASP A 108 12.41 -4.91 -7.44
CA ASP A 108 13.50 -4.66 -6.49
C ASP A 108 13.36 -5.60 -5.27
N PRO A 109 14.43 -6.33 -4.90
CA PRO A 109 14.36 -7.31 -3.81
C PRO A 109 13.93 -6.68 -2.49
N ARG A 110 14.28 -5.41 -2.23
CA ARG A 110 13.87 -4.70 -1.00
C ARG A 110 12.39 -4.40 -0.98
N VAL A 111 11.83 -4.03 -2.14
CA VAL A 111 10.39 -3.81 -2.30
C VAL A 111 9.65 -5.10 -2.02
N ARG A 112 10.03 -6.19 -2.70
CA ARG A 112 9.38 -7.49 -2.54
C ARG A 112 9.47 -7.98 -1.08
N ALA A 113 10.65 -7.91 -0.47
CA ALA A 113 10.85 -8.29 0.92
C ALA A 113 9.95 -7.48 1.87
N THR A 114 9.85 -6.17 1.66
CA THR A 114 9.01 -5.29 2.50
C THR A 114 7.53 -5.62 2.37
N VAL A 115 7.02 -5.81 1.15
CA VAL A 115 5.60 -6.14 0.94
C VAL A 115 5.24 -7.46 1.61
N LEU A 116 6.09 -8.48 1.48
CA LEU A 116 5.86 -9.78 2.10
C LEU A 116 5.99 -9.74 3.63
N ALA A 117 6.99 -9.04 4.16
CA ALA A 117 7.15 -8.86 5.60
C ALA A 117 5.91 -8.17 6.21
N ILE A 118 5.37 -7.14 5.55
CA ILE A 118 4.13 -6.48 6.00
C ILE A 118 2.93 -7.43 5.90
N ALA A 119 2.83 -8.21 4.83
CA ALA A 119 1.76 -9.20 4.68
C ALA A 119 1.76 -10.22 5.82
N ASP A 120 2.93 -10.75 6.17
CA ASP A 120 3.09 -11.82 7.15
C ASP A 120 3.00 -11.30 8.59
N HIS A 121 3.54 -10.11 8.86
CA HIS A 121 3.73 -9.62 10.23
C HIS A 121 2.79 -8.49 10.62
N LEU A 122 2.07 -7.84 9.72
CA LEU A 122 1.10 -6.78 10.06
C LEU A 122 -0.35 -7.13 9.70
N THR A 123 -0.65 -8.38 9.33
CA THR A 123 -2.02 -8.82 9.04
C THR A 123 -2.64 -9.56 10.23
N GLU A 124 -3.80 -9.08 10.68
CA GLU A 124 -4.61 -9.72 11.72
C GLU A 124 -6.06 -9.86 11.24
N GLN A 125 -6.58 -11.10 11.28
CA GLN A 125 -7.95 -11.42 10.85
C GLN A 125 -8.30 -10.93 9.43
N GLY A 126 -7.30 -10.88 8.53
CA GLY A 126 -7.47 -10.45 7.14
C GLY A 126 -7.45 -8.93 6.93
N LEU A 127 -7.08 -8.16 7.95
CA LEU A 127 -6.89 -6.72 7.86
C LEU A 127 -5.49 -6.32 8.34
N VAL A 128 -4.99 -5.21 7.81
CA VAL A 128 -3.62 -4.75 8.06
C VAL A 128 -3.57 -3.69 9.15
N LEU A 129 -2.66 -3.85 10.11
CA LEU A 129 -2.31 -2.87 11.15
C LEU A 129 -1.43 -1.76 10.58
N ARG A 130 -1.38 -0.59 11.23
CA ARG A 130 -0.44 0.48 10.83
C ARG A 130 1.01 0.07 11.13
N TYR A 131 1.24 -0.41 12.34
CA TYR A 131 2.50 -0.88 12.91
C TYR A 131 2.17 -1.70 14.17
N ARG A 132 3.17 -2.34 14.80
CA ARG A 132 2.98 -2.99 16.11
C ARG A 132 3.25 -2.00 17.24
N VAL A 133 2.29 -1.84 18.16
CA VAL A 133 2.41 -0.90 19.31
C VAL A 133 3.61 -1.26 20.21
N GLU A 134 3.96 -2.55 20.29
CA GLU A 134 5.12 -3.03 21.06
C GLU A 134 6.46 -2.56 20.49
N GLU A 135 6.49 -2.22 19.21
CA GLU A 135 7.68 -1.81 18.45
C GLU A 135 7.67 -0.31 18.11
N THR A 136 6.59 0.41 18.46
CA THR A 136 6.41 1.83 18.16
C THR A 136 5.94 2.60 19.39
N ASP A 137 6.72 3.59 19.83
CA ASP A 137 6.30 4.51 20.88
C ASP A 137 5.29 5.54 20.35
N ASP A 138 4.02 5.11 20.23
CA ASP A 138 2.92 5.94 19.76
C ASP A 138 2.16 6.65 20.89
N GLY A 139 2.56 6.43 22.14
CA GLY A 139 1.97 7.02 23.34
C GLY A 139 0.55 6.53 23.65
N LEU A 140 0.12 5.41 23.08
CA LEU A 140 -1.14 4.73 23.38
C LEU A 140 -0.89 3.43 24.16
N THR A 141 -1.90 3.01 24.93
CA THR A 141 -1.90 1.71 25.62
C THR A 141 -3.07 0.90 25.10
N GLY A 142 -2.81 -0.27 24.50
CA GLY A 142 -3.83 -1.14 23.90
C GLY A 142 -3.33 -1.89 22.66
N GLU A 143 -4.22 -2.68 22.05
CA GLU A 143 -3.99 -3.32 20.75
C GLU A 143 -4.31 -2.32 19.61
N GLU A 144 -3.50 -2.32 18.56
CA GLU A 144 -3.73 -1.48 17.38
C GLU A 144 -5.00 -1.93 16.64
N GLY A 145 -5.85 -0.97 16.25
CA GLY A 145 -7.02 -1.25 15.42
C GLY A 145 -6.62 -1.46 13.97
N THR A 146 -7.22 -2.45 13.30
CA THR A 146 -7.02 -2.68 11.87
C THR A 146 -7.43 -1.47 11.04
N PHE A 147 -6.56 -1.00 10.14
CA PHE A 147 -6.80 0.22 9.36
C PHE A 147 -7.09 -0.12 7.90
N THR A 148 -8.33 0.07 7.46
CA THR A 148 -8.84 -0.43 6.16
C THR A 148 -8.00 0.01 4.97
N ILE A 149 -7.47 1.24 4.98
CA ILE A 149 -6.65 1.75 3.88
C ILE A 149 -5.33 0.97 3.71
N CYS A 150 -4.72 0.50 4.81
CA CYS A 150 -3.51 -0.32 4.77
C CYS A 150 -3.75 -1.66 4.07
N SER A 151 -4.97 -2.21 4.22
CA SER A 151 -5.36 -3.44 3.52
C SER A 151 -5.47 -3.22 2.01
N PHE A 152 -6.01 -2.08 1.58
CA PHE A 152 -6.04 -1.71 0.16
C PHE A 152 -4.64 -1.45 -0.41
N TRP A 153 -3.76 -0.81 0.37
CA TRP A 153 -2.37 -0.64 -0.03
C TRP A 153 -1.67 -1.98 -0.17
N LEU A 154 -1.92 -2.94 0.73
CA LEU A 154 -1.28 -4.25 0.68
C LEU A 154 -1.72 -5.02 -0.57
N VAL A 155 -3.03 -5.10 -0.83
CA VAL A 155 -3.55 -5.73 -2.04
C VAL A 155 -2.94 -5.09 -3.29
N SER A 156 -2.87 -3.76 -3.32
CA SER A 156 -2.29 -3.04 -4.46
C SER A 156 -0.79 -3.36 -4.61
N ALA A 157 -0.05 -3.38 -3.51
CA ALA A 157 1.38 -3.65 -3.53
C ALA A 157 1.70 -5.10 -3.93
N LEU A 158 0.91 -6.08 -3.49
CA LEU A 158 1.00 -7.49 -3.90
C LEU A 158 0.82 -7.63 -5.41
N VAL A 159 -0.20 -6.98 -5.97
CA VAL A 159 -0.43 -6.95 -7.43
C VAL A 159 0.75 -6.33 -8.17
N GLU A 160 1.32 -5.24 -7.65
CA GLU A 160 2.48 -4.59 -8.26
C GLU A 160 3.71 -5.49 -8.30
N ILE A 161 3.97 -6.29 -7.26
CA ILE A 161 5.09 -7.23 -7.22
C ILE A 161 4.79 -8.57 -7.93
N GLY A 162 3.63 -8.68 -8.59
CA GLY A 162 3.23 -9.87 -9.34
C GLY A 162 2.72 -11.03 -8.49
N GLU A 163 2.50 -10.81 -7.18
CA GLU A 163 1.90 -11.80 -6.31
C GLU A 163 0.38 -11.78 -6.49
N SER A 164 -0.21 -12.97 -6.64
CA SER A 164 -1.66 -13.11 -6.66
C SER A 164 -2.15 -12.82 -5.24
N ALA A 165 -3.06 -11.86 -5.07
CA ALA A 165 -3.67 -11.64 -3.76
C ALA A 165 -4.37 -12.94 -3.33
N GLU A 166 -3.78 -13.67 -2.39
CA GLU A 166 -4.34 -14.88 -1.80
C GLU A 166 -5.79 -14.61 -1.34
N PRO A 167 -6.71 -15.58 -1.44
CA PRO A 167 -8.10 -15.41 -1.01
C PRO A 167 -8.25 -15.01 0.47
N SER A 168 -7.23 -15.23 1.32
CA SER A 168 -7.23 -14.86 2.74
C SER A 168 -7.02 -13.36 2.98
N ILE A 169 -6.36 -12.63 2.06
CA ILE A 169 -6.24 -11.15 2.08
C ILE A 169 -7.47 -10.50 1.41
N CYS A 170 -8.44 -11.30 0.97
CA CYS A 170 -9.71 -10.79 0.49
C CYS A 170 -10.37 -9.98 1.60
N VAL A 171 -10.49 -8.67 1.38
CA VAL A 171 -11.18 -7.68 2.22
C VAL A 171 -12.69 -8.01 2.24
N SER A 172 -13.01 -9.18 2.78
CA SER A 172 -14.32 -9.81 2.82
C SER A 172 -15.29 -8.99 3.68
N GLY A 173 -14.74 -8.18 4.60
CA GLY A 173 -15.47 -7.19 5.38
C GLY A 173 -15.92 -5.96 4.58
N CYS A 174 -15.18 -5.56 3.53
CA CYS A 174 -15.49 -4.36 2.73
C CYS A 174 -16.33 -4.71 1.48
N CYS A 175 -16.12 -5.89 0.90
CA CYS A 175 -16.87 -6.39 -0.24
C CYS A 175 -18.08 -7.24 0.19
N ARG A 176 -19.01 -6.70 0.98
CA ARG A 176 -20.31 -7.36 1.19
C ARG A 176 -21.23 -7.18 -0.04
N SER A 177 -20.89 -7.88 -1.11
CA SER A 177 -21.86 -8.55 -1.99
C SER A 177 -21.15 -9.57 -2.89
N PRO A 178 -21.13 -10.87 -2.53
CA PRO A 178 -20.44 -11.92 -3.25
C PRO A 178 -21.36 -12.49 -4.33
N ALA A 179 -21.42 -11.85 -5.49
CA ALA A 179 -22.04 -12.44 -6.66
C ALA A 179 -21.08 -12.31 -7.83
N ARG A 180 -20.30 -13.38 -8.08
CA ARG A 180 -19.30 -13.57 -9.16
C ARG A 180 -17.84 -13.30 -8.79
N CYS A 181 -17.33 -13.95 -7.74
CA CYS A 181 -15.92 -14.34 -7.76
C CYS A 181 -15.85 -15.80 -8.24
N ILE A 182 -15.27 -15.96 -9.41
CA ILE A 182 -15.31 -17.13 -10.28
C ILE A 182 -14.46 -18.25 -9.70
N SER A 183 -15.07 -19.43 -9.47
CA SER A 183 -14.58 -20.73 -9.94
C SER A 183 -15.55 -21.83 -9.53
N THR A 184 -16.26 -22.40 -10.50
CA THR A 184 -16.78 -23.77 -10.38
C THR A 184 -16.08 -24.59 -11.45
N PRO A 185 -15.46 -25.74 -11.11
CA PRO A 185 -14.91 -26.64 -12.10
C PRO A 185 -16.06 -27.20 -12.94
N ARG A 186 -15.93 -27.12 -14.26
CA ARG A 186 -16.88 -27.70 -15.21
C ARG A 186 -16.78 -29.23 -15.12
N SER A 187 -17.58 -29.87 -14.28
CA SER A 187 -17.79 -31.32 -14.38
C SER A 187 -18.76 -31.59 -15.53
N SER A 188 -18.23 -32.21 -16.58
CA SER A 188 -19.00 -32.76 -17.68
C SER A 188 -19.76 -33.99 -17.21
N SER A 189 -21.07 -33.86 -17.05
CA SER A 189 -21.99 -35.00 -17.00
C SER A 189 -23.23 -34.71 -17.84
N HIS A 190 -23.34 -35.46 -18.93
CA HIS A 190 -24.52 -35.63 -19.77
C HIS A 190 -25.81 -35.77 -18.95
N VAL A 191 -26.87 -35.07 -19.35
CA VAL A 191 -28.25 -35.38 -18.97
C VAL A 191 -29.04 -35.67 -20.25
N PRO A 192 -29.65 -36.86 -20.42
CA PRO A 192 -30.46 -37.15 -21.59
C PRO A 192 -31.88 -36.59 -21.47
N ALA A 193 -32.47 -36.29 -22.62
CA ALA A 193 -33.82 -35.77 -22.78
C ALA A 193 -34.89 -36.78 -22.33
N GLY A 194 -35.92 -36.28 -21.63
CA GLY A 194 -37.13 -37.03 -21.27
C GLY A 194 -38.34 -36.09 -21.18
N THR A 195 -39.35 -36.39 -21.96
CA THR A 195 -40.57 -35.63 -22.28
C THR A 195 -41.77 -35.97 -21.37
N TRP A 196 -42.86 -35.18 -21.53
CA TRP A 196 -44.26 -35.41 -21.12
C TRP A 196 -44.66 -34.92 -19.71
N ALA A 197 -45.80 -34.29 -19.42
CA ALA A 197 -46.92 -33.79 -20.21
C ALA A 197 -47.74 -32.78 -19.36
N THR A 198 -48.59 -32.05 -20.06
CA THR A 198 -49.53 -31.00 -19.65
C THR A 198 -50.63 -31.41 -18.65
N SER A 199 -51.04 -30.50 -17.76
CA SER A 199 -52.47 -30.29 -17.49
C SER A 199 -52.77 -28.84 -17.05
N ARG A 200 -53.68 -28.19 -17.79
CA ARG A 200 -54.36 -26.93 -17.43
C ARG A 200 -55.71 -27.28 -16.80
N ARG A 201 -56.15 -26.54 -15.77
CA ARG A 201 -57.55 -26.16 -15.50
C ARG A 201 -57.53 -25.07 -14.41
N ARG A 202 -57.80 -23.82 -14.79
CA ARG A 202 -59.12 -23.12 -14.84
C ARG A 202 -59.53 -22.56 -13.47
N SER A 203 -59.47 -21.24 -13.40
CA SER A 203 -60.11 -20.34 -12.44
C SER A 203 -61.64 -20.33 -12.59
N PRO A 204 -62.37 -19.91 -11.53
CA PRO A 204 -63.66 -19.26 -11.67
C PRO A 204 -63.65 -17.84 -11.08
N THR A 205 -64.43 -16.99 -11.73
CA THR A 205 -64.66 -15.58 -11.44
C THR A 205 -65.99 -15.33 -10.70
N TRP A 206 -66.03 -14.19 -9.98
CA TRP A 206 -67.18 -13.34 -9.58
C TRP A 206 -68.12 -13.79 -8.45
N ARG A 207 -68.03 -13.08 -7.31
CA ARG A 207 -69.03 -12.09 -6.86
C ARG A 207 -68.34 -10.96 -6.11
#